data_AF-R9LGX8-F1
#
_entry.id   AF-R9LGX8-F1
#
_cell.length_a   1.000
_cell.length_b   1.000
_cell.length_c   1.000
_cell.angle_alpha   90.00
_cell.angle_beta   90.00
_cell.angle_gamma   90.00
#
_symmetry.space_group_name_H-M   'P 1'
#
loop_
_entity.id
_entity.type
_entity.pdbx_description
1 polymer ?
#
loop_
_entity_poly.entity_id
_entity_poly.type
_entity_poly.pdbx_seq_one_letter_code
_entity_poly.pdbx_strand_id
1 'polypeptide(L)'
;MNKLPPNQSTNSSLQEVEKFLIQTYSAKKIPVSNLEELRCDPQVKFDRIAVCFEMDHPEVLKGLFNEDEKKMHEDYRNHHRNATFTTPWQKINAGQLLRVVLESEDGVSLSNFTVQGLCMRLVHDLSAL
;
A
#
# COMPACT_ATOMS: atom_id res chain seq x y z
N MET A 1 -2.80 -12.99 18.04
CA MET A 1 -3.08 -11.86 17.11
C MET A 1 -2.02 -10.80 17.36
N ASN A 2 -0.97 -10.76 16.53
CA ASN A 2 0.05 -9.72 16.64
C ASN A 2 -0.49 -8.48 15.92
N LYS A 3 -0.93 -7.49 16.69
CA LYS A 3 -1.23 -6.16 16.14
C LYS A 3 0.11 -5.54 15.73
N LEU A 4 0.26 -5.21 14.46
CA LEU A 4 1.32 -4.32 14.02
C LEU A 4 1.17 -3.00 14.80
N PRO A 5 2.27 -2.42 15.34
CA PRO A 5 2.19 -1.17 16.08
C PRO A 5 1.69 -0.04 15.15
N PRO A 6 0.92 0.93 15.67
CA PRO A 6 0.63 2.15 14.92
C PRO A 6 1.95 2.84 14.57
N ASN A 7 2.14 3.16 13.30
CA ASN A 7 3.38 3.78 12.82
C ASN A 7 3.52 5.19 13.41
N GLN A 8 4.74 5.54 13.84
CA GLN A 8 5.05 6.83 14.47
C GLN A 8 4.84 7.99 13.49
N SER A 9 4.26 9.08 13.98
CA SER A 9 3.99 10.30 13.21
C SER A 9 5.30 10.85 12.63
N THR A 10 5.42 10.85 11.31
CA THR A 10 6.53 11.49 10.61
C THR A 10 6.17 12.96 10.35
N ASN A 11 7.15 13.88 10.42
CA ASN A 11 6.92 15.31 10.13
C ASN A 11 7.00 15.61 8.62
N SER A 12 6.95 14.59 7.77
CA SER A 12 7.07 14.75 6.31
C SER A 12 5.79 15.32 5.73
N SER A 13 5.93 16.26 4.79
CA SER A 13 4.79 16.75 4.02
C SER A 13 4.27 15.68 3.07
N LEU A 14 2.96 15.70 2.78
CA LEU A 14 2.36 14.80 1.79
C LEU A 14 3.04 14.91 0.42
N GLN A 15 3.50 16.12 0.04
CA GLN A 15 4.22 16.34 -1.22
C GLN A 15 5.57 15.62 -1.27
N GLU A 16 6.31 15.60 -0.17
CA GLU A 16 7.60 14.88 -0.10
C GLU A 16 7.38 13.37 -0.23
N VAL A 17 6.39 12.83 0.48
CA VAL A 17 6.04 11.42 0.42
C VAL A 17 5.53 11.03 -0.97
N GLU A 18 4.67 11.86 -1.58
CA GLU A 18 4.19 11.68 -2.96
C GLU A 18 5.36 11.64 -3.95
N LYS A 19 6.28 12.60 -3.86
CA LYS A 19 7.46 12.65 -4.72
C LYS A 19 8.33 11.41 -4.53
N PHE A 20 8.56 10.99 -3.29
CA PHE A 20 9.31 9.77 -2.97
C PHE A 20 8.66 8.53 -3.59
N LEU A 21 7.34 8.34 -3.42
CA LEU A 21 6.62 7.19 -3.94
C LEU A 21 6.67 7.11 -5.47
N ILE A 22 6.45 8.24 -6.14
CA ILE A 22 6.49 8.33 -7.61
C ILE A 22 7.91 8.08 -8.14
N GLN A 23 8.93 8.72 -7.54
CA GLN A 23 10.30 8.66 -8.06
C GLN A 23 10.99 7.32 -7.76
N THR A 24 10.78 6.76 -6.57
CA THR A 24 11.48 5.55 -6.12
C THR A 24 10.79 4.28 -6.63
N TYR A 25 9.45 4.25 -6.63
CA TYR A 25 8.68 3.04 -6.94
C TYR A 25 7.82 3.16 -8.19
N SER A 26 7.91 4.27 -8.93
CA SER A 26 7.06 4.51 -10.10
C SER A 26 5.57 4.39 -9.78
N ALA A 27 5.19 4.80 -8.55
CA ALA A 27 3.83 4.65 -8.06
C ALA A 27 2.87 5.60 -8.78
N LYS A 28 1.65 5.14 -9.06
CA LYS A 28 0.61 5.90 -9.74
C LYS A 28 -0.38 6.43 -8.72
N LYS A 29 -0.64 7.73 -8.74
CA LYS A 29 -1.65 8.35 -7.89
C LYS A 29 -3.05 7.96 -8.35
N ILE A 30 -3.87 7.51 -7.41
CA ILE A 30 -5.25 7.06 -7.66
C ILE A 30 -6.24 8.02 -6.99
N PRO A 31 -7.33 8.42 -7.67
CA PRO A 31 -8.38 9.24 -7.06
C PRO A 31 -9.05 8.53 -5.88
N VAL A 32 -9.36 9.27 -4.81
CA VAL A 32 -10.06 8.73 -3.63
C VAL A 32 -11.44 8.14 -3.99
N SER A 33 -12.09 8.65 -5.04
CA SER A 33 -13.35 8.10 -5.58
C SER A 33 -13.25 6.64 -6.03
N ASN A 34 -12.04 6.16 -6.30
CA ASN A 34 -11.79 4.78 -6.71
C ASN A 34 -11.53 3.84 -5.52
N LEU A 35 -11.66 4.35 -4.29
CA LEU A 35 -11.33 3.66 -3.04
C LEU A 35 -12.54 3.42 -2.16
N GLU A 36 -13.77 3.53 -2.70
CA GLU A 36 -15.01 3.37 -1.93
C GLU A 36 -15.06 2.05 -1.14
N GLU A 37 -14.35 1.00 -1.60
CA GLU A 37 -14.18 -0.26 -0.88
C GLU A 37 -13.47 -0.10 0.49
N LEU A 38 -12.63 0.93 0.66
CA LEU A 38 -11.93 1.23 1.91
C LEU A 38 -12.84 1.81 2.99
N ARG A 39 -14.07 2.23 2.67
CA ARG A 39 -15.05 2.62 3.70
C ARG A 39 -15.38 1.49 4.67
N CYS A 40 -15.23 0.25 4.21
CA CYS A 40 -15.45 -0.94 5.02
C CYS A 40 -14.14 -1.52 5.61
N ASP A 41 -12.99 -0.90 5.34
CA ASP A 41 -11.70 -1.36 5.86
C ASP A 41 -11.49 -0.82 7.29
N PRO A 42 -11.44 -1.69 8.31
CA PRO A 42 -11.26 -1.24 9.70
C PRO A 42 -9.87 -0.67 9.99
N GLN A 43 -8.90 -0.85 9.08
CA GLN A 43 -7.54 -0.35 9.24
C GLN A 43 -7.32 1.02 8.60
N VAL A 44 -8.25 1.50 7.78
CA VAL A 44 -8.14 2.76 7.05
C VAL A 44 -9.21 3.73 7.53
N LYS A 45 -8.80 4.95 7.90
CA LYS A 45 -9.76 6.02 8.22
C LYS A 45 -10.14 6.73 6.92
N PHE A 46 -11.19 6.25 6.25
CA PHE A 46 -11.59 6.75 4.93
C PHE A 46 -11.69 8.27 4.84
N ASP A 47 -12.29 8.92 5.83
CA ASP A 47 -12.48 10.39 5.86
C ASP A 47 -11.17 11.18 6.01
N ARG A 48 -10.06 10.50 6.31
CA ARG A 48 -8.72 11.07 6.46
C ARG A 48 -7.81 10.74 5.29
N ILE A 49 -8.26 9.96 4.31
CA ILE A 49 -7.45 9.63 3.13
C ILE A 49 -7.20 10.92 2.35
N ALA A 50 -5.93 11.32 2.29
CA ALA A 50 -5.50 12.47 1.50
C ALA A 50 -5.14 12.07 0.06
N VAL A 51 -4.44 10.93 -0.07
CA VAL A 51 -3.99 10.43 -1.37
C VAL A 51 -3.74 8.92 -1.31
N CYS A 52 -3.92 8.25 -2.44
CA CYS A 52 -3.57 6.84 -2.60
C CYS A 52 -2.66 6.64 -3.80
N PHE A 53 -1.77 5.66 -3.68
CA PHE A 53 -0.86 5.25 -4.74
C PHE A 53 -0.95 3.74 -4.98
N GLU A 54 -0.85 3.35 -6.24
CA GLU A 54 -0.80 1.96 -6.66
C GLU A 54 0.48 1.67 -7.46
N MET A 55 1.03 0.48 -7.25
CA MET A 55 2.16 -0.08 -8.00
C MET A 55 1.77 -1.46 -8.50
N ASP A 56 1.73 -1.63 -9.82
CA ASP A 56 1.27 -2.84 -10.51
C ASP A 56 2.29 -3.38 -11.51
N HIS A 57 3.48 -2.77 -11.59
CA HIS A 57 4.54 -3.18 -12.51
C HIS A 57 5.26 -4.44 -11.98
N PRO A 58 5.19 -5.60 -12.67
CA PRO A 58 5.72 -6.86 -12.16
C PRO A 58 7.19 -6.82 -11.77
N GLU A 59 8.03 -6.14 -12.55
CA GLU A 59 9.47 -6.01 -12.28
C GLU A 59 9.75 -5.18 -11.01
N VAL A 60 8.97 -4.11 -10.79
CA VAL A 60 9.07 -3.30 -9.57
C VAL A 60 8.65 -4.13 -8.37
N LEU A 61 7.51 -4.80 -8.46
CA LEU A 61 6.97 -5.65 -7.38
C LEU A 61 7.93 -6.79 -7.02
N LYS A 62 8.47 -7.49 -8.01
CA LYS A 62 9.42 -8.60 -7.79
C LYS A 62 10.72 -8.15 -7.09
N GLY A 63 11.15 -6.91 -7.32
CA GLY A 63 12.31 -6.30 -6.65
C GLY A 63 12.01 -5.70 -5.27
N LEU A 64 10.73 -5.49 -4.94
CA LEU A 64 10.30 -4.96 -3.65
C LEU A 64 10.08 -6.06 -2.61
N PHE A 65 9.51 -7.18 -3.03
CA PHE A 65 9.21 -8.28 -2.15
C PHE A 65 10.47 -9.04 -1.74
N ASN A 66 10.57 -9.35 -0.46
CA ASN A 66 11.52 -10.35 0.04
C ASN A 66 11.02 -11.78 -0.26
N GLU A 67 11.83 -12.79 0.03
CA GLU A 67 11.51 -14.18 -0.29
C GLU A 67 10.28 -14.72 0.46
N ASP A 68 10.07 -14.31 1.72
CA ASP A 68 8.91 -14.73 2.51
C ASP A 68 7.63 -14.10 1.96
N GLU A 69 7.67 -12.83 1.58
CA GLU A 69 6.56 -12.11 0.95
C GLU A 69 6.19 -12.75 -0.40
N LYS A 70 7.20 -13.04 -1.25
CA LYS A 70 6.99 -13.74 -2.51
C LYS A 70 6.30 -15.09 -2.31
N LYS A 71 6.73 -15.85 -1.29
CA LYS A 71 6.14 -17.14 -0.95
C LYS A 71 4.68 -17.00 -0.50
N MET A 72 4.37 -16.02 0.34
CA MET A 72 2.98 -15.77 0.75
C MET A 72 2.06 -15.44 -0.44
N HIS A 73 2.55 -14.61 -1.38
CA HIS A 73 1.80 -14.31 -2.60
C HIS A 73 1.67 -15.52 -3.52
N GLU A 74 2.71 -16.34 -3.62
CA GLU A 74 2.69 -17.58 -4.38
C GLU A 74 1.70 -18.59 -3.81
N ASP A 75 1.69 -18.77 -2.49
CA ASP A 75 0.73 -19.62 -1.79
C ASP A 75 -0.69 -19.17 -2.08
N TYR A 76 -0.98 -17.85 -2.03
CA TYR A 76 -2.29 -17.33 -2.40
C TYR A 76 -2.66 -17.66 -3.85
N ARG A 77 -1.73 -17.48 -4.81
CA ARG A 77 -1.97 -17.83 -6.22
C ARG A 77 -2.22 -19.32 -6.42
N ASN A 78 -1.49 -20.18 -5.71
CA ASN A 78 -1.63 -21.62 -5.80
C ASN A 78 -2.98 -22.11 -5.27
N HIS A 79 -3.46 -21.54 -4.15
CA HIS A 79 -4.80 -21.82 -3.63
C HIS A 79 -5.92 -21.33 -4.56
N HIS A 80 -5.63 -20.37 -5.45
CA HIS A 80 -6.57 -19.77 -6.38
C HIS A 80 -6.16 -19.97 -7.85
N ARG A 81 -5.49 -21.08 -8.19
CA ARG A 81 -4.83 -21.28 -9.50
C ARG A 81 -5.72 -21.10 -10.74
N ASN A 82 -7.03 -21.29 -10.59
CA ASN A 82 -8.02 -21.19 -11.67
C ASN A 82 -8.77 -19.86 -11.67
N ALA A 83 -8.46 -18.94 -10.75
CA ALA A 83 -9.14 -17.66 -10.62
C ALA A 83 -8.46 -16.60 -11.47
N THR A 84 -9.25 -15.70 -12.04
CA THR A 84 -8.76 -14.42 -12.54
C THR A 84 -8.83 -13.39 -11.41
N PHE A 85 -7.70 -12.74 -11.11
CA PHE A 85 -7.65 -11.71 -10.07
C PHE A 85 -8.12 -10.36 -10.63
N THR A 86 -9.41 -10.08 -10.50
CA THR A 86 -10.03 -8.87 -11.07
C THR A 86 -10.16 -7.75 -10.06
N THR A 87 -10.38 -8.08 -8.79
CA THR A 87 -10.54 -7.09 -7.71
C THR A 87 -9.18 -6.62 -7.17
N PRO A 88 -9.07 -5.38 -6.66
CA PRO A 88 -7.85 -4.90 -6.02
C PRO A 88 -7.38 -5.82 -4.90
N TRP A 89 -8.30 -6.28 -4.03
CA TRP A 89 -7.97 -7.20 -2.94
C TRP A 89 -7.34 -8.50 -3.43
N GLN A 90 -7.89 -9.10 -4.50
CA GLN A 90 -7.30 -10.31 -5.08
C GLN A 90 -5.91 -10.06 -5.65
N LYS A 91 -5.73 -8.94 -6.37
CA LYS A 91 -4.43 -8.56 -6.93
C LYS A 91 -3.39 -8.30 -5.84
N ILE A 92 -3.79 -7.64 -4.76
CA ILE A 92 -2.96 -7.37 -3.58
C ILE A 92 -2.48 -8.69 -2.96
N ASN A 93 -3.39 -9.61 -2.66
CA ASN A 93 -3.02 -10.90 -2.08
C ASN A 93 -2.18 -11.76 -3.03
N ALA A 94 -2.43 -11.68 -4.34
CA ALA A 94 -1.65 -12.35 -5.36
C ALA A 94 -0.26 -11.72 -5.62
N GLY A 95 0.09 -10.61 -4.95
CA GLY A 95 1.37 -9.90 -5.15
C GLY A 95 1.46 -9.19 -6.51
N GLN A 96 0.31 -8.85 -7.11
CA GLN A 96 0.19 -8.17 -8.41
C GLN A 96 -0.12 -6.68 -8.27
N LEU A 97 -0.36 -6.21 -7.04
CA LEU A 97 -0.68 -4.83 -6.72
C LEU A 97 -0.14 -4.51 -5.32
N LEU A 98 0.64 -3.45 -5.20
CA LEU A 98 0.87 -2.77 -3.93
C LEU A 98 0.06 -1.49 -3.90
N ARG A 99 -0.54 -1.20 -2.75
CA ARG A 99 -1.28 0.04 -2.53
C ARG A 99 -0.78 0.73 -1.28
N VAL A 100 -0.55 2.04 -1.40
CA VAL A 100 -0.23 2.92 -0.26
C VAL A 100 -1.36 3.92 -0.10
N VAL A 101 -1.89 4.00 1.10
CA VAL A 101 -2.91 4.99 1.49
C VAL A 101 -2.25 5.96 2.46
N LEU A 102 -2.22 7.24 2.12
CA LEU A 102 -1.71 8.30 2.98
C LEU A 102 -2.89 9.02 3.63
N GLU A 103 -2.84 9.13 4.95
CA GLU A 103 -3.82 9.82 5.76
C GLU A 103 -3.25 11.15 6.27
N SER A 104 -4.10 12.18 6.32
CA SER A 104 -3.72 13.49 6.85
C SER A 104 -4.87 14.11 7.62
N GLU A 105 -4.57 14.66 8.80
CA GLU A 105 -5.53 15.39 9.62
C GLU A 105 -5.63 16.87 9.24
N ASP A 106 -4.56 17.46 8.69
CA ASP A 106 -4.46 18.89 8.32
C ASP A 106 -4.47 19.12 6.79
N GLY A 107 -4.45 18.05 6.00
CA GLY A 107 -4.38 18.09 4.54
C GLY A 107 -3.00 18.43 3.97
N VAL A 108 -1.97 18.57 4.82
CA VAL A 108 -0.61 19.02 4.44
C VAL A 108 0.44 18.02 4.89
N SER A 109 0.37 17.57 6.13
CA SER A 109 1.33 16.70 6.78
C SER A 109 0.84 15.25 6.75
N LEU A 110 1.76 14.29 6.59
CA LEU A 110 1.42 12.88 6.75
C LEU A 110 1.09 12.60 8.22
N SER A 111 -0.13 12.17 8.52
CA SER A 111 -0.53 11.80 9.88
C SER A 111 -0.40 10.29 10.10
N ASN A 112 -0.66 9.50 9.07
CA ASN A 112 -0.58 8.04 9.11
C ASN A 112 -0.51 7.46 7.69
N PHE A 113 -0.11 6.20 7.55
CA PHE A 113 -0.16 5.51 6.28
C PHE A 113 -0.51 4.03 6.44
N THR A 114 -1.08 3.46 5.38
CA THR A 114 -1.34 2.02 5.28
C THR A 114 -0.70 1.49 4.00
N VAL A 115 0.04 0.38 4.13
CA VAL A 115 0.57 -0.39 3.00
C VAL A 115 -0.24 -1.68 2.88
N GLN A 116 -0.95 -1.86 1.77
CA GLN A 116 -1.65 -3.09 1.44
C GLN A 116 -0.82 -3.92 0.46
N GLY A 117 -0.64 -5.21 0.77
CA GLY A 117 0.09 -6.17 -0.06
C GLY A 117 1.41 -6.66 0.51
N LEU A 118 1.59 -6.58 1.85
CA LEU A 118 2.70 -7.22 2.57
C LEU A 118 4.09 -6.85 2.01
N CYS A 119 4.43 -5.56 2.04
CA CYS A 119 5.76 -5.10 1.65
C CYS A 119 6.44 -4.39 2.82
N MET A 120 7.26 -5.12 3.56
CA MET A 120 8.00 -4.59 4.72
C MET A 120 9.01 -3.53 4.33
N ARG A 121 9.61 -3.64 3.13
CA ARG A 121 10.52 -2.63 2.61
C ARG A 121 9.83 -1.28 2.47
N LEU A 122 8.65 -1.26 1.87
CA LEU A 122 7.89 -0.02 1.70
C LEU A 122 7.42 0.56 3.03
N VAL A 123 7.01 -0.30 3.97
CA VAL A 123 6.68 0.13 5.34
C VAL A 123 7.88 0.78 6.01
N HIS A 124 9.04 0.14 5.97
CA HIS A 124 10.28 0.65 6.54
C HIS A 124 10.67 1.99 5.92
N ASP A 125 10.66 2.08 4.59
CA ASP A 125 11.08 3.27 3.86
C ASP A 125 10.14 4.46 4.16
N LEU A 126 8.83 4.24 4.26
CA LEU A 126 7.85 5.26 4.65
C LEU A 126 7.94 5.67 6.13
N SER A 127 8.27 4.74 7.02
CA SER A 127 8.48 5.03 8.46
C SER A 127 9.75 5.86 8.72
N ALA A 128 10.67 5.91 7.76
CA ALA A 128 11.94 6.62 7.88
C ALA A 128 11.93 8.04 7.28
N LEU A 129 10.80 8.45 6.65
CA LEU A 129 10.59 9.81 6.15
C LEU A 129 10.24 10.77 7.29
#